data_AF-A0A9W6X729-F1
#
_entry.id   AF-A0A9W6X729-F1
#
_cell.length_a   1.000
_cell.length_b   1.000
_cell.length_c   1.000
_cell.angle_alpha   90.00
_cell.angle_beta   90.00
_cell.angle_gamma   90.00
#
_symmetry.space_group_name_H-M   'P 1'
#
loop_
_entity.id
_entity.type
_entity.pdbx_description
1 polymer ?
#
loop_
_entity_poly.entity_id
_entity_poly.type
_entity_poly.pdbx_seq_one_letter_code
_entity_poly.pdbx_strand_id
1 'polypeptide(L)'
;MEYIIALTDPSRPTLRHADCVDGDGLAGTTEGGAEFDFFHGGGGGDKDTATLGAGEYITCMEAHWEEQHSHTRIFYLRITTNLTNTISGGTKTSHSGSDCAPKGYQLGGLLWLCSTRI
;
A
#
# COMPACT_ATOMS: atom_id res chain seq x y z
N MET A 1 9.94 -7.67 -8.37
CA MET A 1 9.35 -7.45 -9.70
C MET A 1 8.38 -6.30 -9.54
N GLU A 2 8.69 -5.15 -10.15
CA GLU A 2 7.83 -3.97 -10.18
C GLU A 2 6.75 -4.18 -11.24
N TYR A 3 5.49 -3.89 -10.92
CA TYR A 3 4.41 -3.81 -11.89
C TYR A 3 3.98 -2.35 -11.98
N ILE A 4 4.25 -1.75 -13.14
CA ILE A 4 3.89 -0.39 -13.51
C ILE A 4 2.57 -0.45 -14.30
N ILE A 5 1.54 0.27 -13.86
CA ILE A 5 0.22 0.27 -14.51
C ILE A 5 -0.25 1.72 -14.72
N ALA A 6 -0.68 2.07 -15.94
CA ALA A 6 -1.36 3.33 -16.23
C ALA A 6 -2.87 3.20 -15.88
N LEU A 7 -3.43 4.10 -15.07
CA LEU A 7 -4.85 4.10 -14.66
C LEU A 7 -5.39 5.53 -14.68
N THR A 8 -6.67 5.71 -15.01
CA THR A 8 -7.32 7.02 -15.22
C THR A 8 -8.47 7.36 -14.26
N ASP A 9 -8.78 6.50 -13.27
CA ASP A 9 -9.91 6.67 -12.34
C ASP A 9 -9.44 6.50 -10.87
N PRO A 10 -10.13 7.03 -9.84
CA PRO A 10 -9.58 7.12 -8.49
C PRO A 10 -9.35 5.71 -7.94
N SER A 11 -8.09 5.38 -7.72
CA SER A 11 -7.74 4.14 -7.04
C SER A 11 -8.06 4.26 -5.54
N ARG A 12 -8.35 3.12 -4.91
CA ARG A 12 -8.79 3.00 -3.53
C ARG A 12 -7.79 2.14 -2.76
N PRO A 13 -6.71 2.74 -2.24
CA PRO A 13 -5.80 2.01 -1.36
C PRO A 13 -6.50 1.65 -0.05
N THR A 14 -6.27 0.43 0.40
CA THR A 14 -6.70 -0.09 1.69
C THR A 14 -5.47 -0.60 2.45
N LEU A 15 -5.37 -0.22 3.71
CA LEU A 15 -4.40 -0.75 4.66
C LEU A 15 -5.14 -1.41 5.81
N ARG A 16 -4.61 -2.53 6.29
CA ARG A 16 -5.02 -3.15 7.54
C ARG A 16 -3.84 -3.22 8.48
N HIS A 17 -3.99 -2.75 9.71
CA HIS A 17 -2.89 -2.78 10.68
C HIS A 17 -3.37 -2.90 12.13
N ALA A 18 -2.52 -3.49 12.96
CA ALA A 18 -2.58 -3.45 14.43
C ALA A 18 -1.15 -3.30 14.94
N ASP A 19 -0.58 -4.36 15.53
CA ASP A 19 0.83 -4.39 15.94
C ASP A 19 1.79 -4.41 14.73
N CYS A 20 1.31 -4.88 13.57
CA CYS A 20 1.99 -4.84 12.27
C CYS A 20 0.98 -4.53 11.15
N VAL A 21 1.44 -4.34 9.91
CA VAL A 21 0.58 -4.20 8.72
C VAL A 21 0.06 -5.57 8.27
N ASP A 22 -1.18 -5.91 8.61
CA ASP A 22 -1.84 -7.19 8.36
C ASP A 22 -2.22 -7.42 6.89
N GLY A 23 -2.46 -6.35 6.13
CA GLY A 23 -2.82 -6.46 4.73
C GLY A 23 -2.87 -5.12 4.01
N ASP A 24 -2.74 -5.19 2.69
CA ASP A 24 -2.83 -4.06 1.81
C ASP A 24 -3.68 -4.41 0.59
N GLY A 25 -4.33 -3.41 0.02
CA GLY A 25 -5.04 -3.60 -1.23
C GLY A 25 -5.14 -2.34 -2.05
N LEU A 26 -5.33 -2.52 -3.35
CA LEU A 26 -5.58 -1.48 -4.32
C LEU A 26 -6.72 -1.93 -5.22
N ALA A 27 -7.80 -1.17 -5.20
CA ALA A 27 -8.90 -1.34 -6.13
C ALA A 27 -9.01 -0.10 -7.03
N GLY A 28 -9.53 -0.25 -8.24
CA GLY A 28 -9.74 0.87 -9.15
C GLY A 28 -10.16 0.43 -10.54
N THR A 29 -10.06 1.36 -11.49
CA THR A 29 -10.41 1.15 -12.90
C THR A 29 -9.25 1.53 -13.79
N THR A 30 -8.92 0.67 -14.75
CA THR A 30 -7.89 0.90 -15.77
C THR A 30 -8.34 1.90 -16.83
N GLU A 31 -7.40 2.41 -17.64
CA GLU A 31 -7.74 3.30 -18.77
C GLU A 31 -8.71 2.66 -19.78
N GLY A 32 -8.71 1.33 -19.87
CA GLY A 32 -9.63 0.56 -20.70
C GLY A 32 -11.01 0.31 -20.08
N GLY A 33 -11.28 0.86 -18.89
CA GLY A 33 -12.54 0.66 -18.16
C GLY A 33 -12.64 -0.68 -17.41
N ALA A 34 -11.58 -1.48 -17.39
CA ALA A 34 -11.57 -2.73 -16.62
C ALA A 34 -11.34 -2.43 -15.13
N GLU A 35 -12.22 -2.94 -14.27
CA GLU A 35 -12.06 -2.89 -12.82
C GLU A 35 -10.96 -3.86 -12.37
N PHE A 36 -10.23 -3.50 -11.33
CA PHE A 36 -9.30 -4.38 -10.62
C PHE A 36 -9.49 -4.21 -9.11
N ASP A 37 -9.27 -5.29 -8.38
CA ASP A 37 -9.23 -5.30 -6.92
C ASP A 37 -8.17 -6.32 -6.51
N PHE A 38 -7.03 -5.80 -6.06
CA PHE A 38 -5.95 -6.62 -5.52
C PHE A 38 -5.91 -6.41 -4.02
N PHE A 39 -5.93 -7.51 -3.28
CA PHE A 39 -5.74 -7.49 -1.83
C PHE A 39 -4.76 -8.59 -1.45
N HIS A 40 -3.73 -8.22 -0.69
CA HIS A 40 -2.73 -9.11 -0.15
C HIS A 40 -2.75 -9.03 1.39
N GLY A 41 -2.49 -10.16 2.04
CA GLY A 41 -2.46 -10.25 3.51
C GLY A 41 -3.72 -10.86 4.14
N GLY A 42 -3.80 -10.76 5.46
CA GLY A 42 -4.85 -11.36 6.28
C GLY A 42 -6.00 -10.40 6.62
N GLY A 43 -7.05 -10.94 7.26
CA GLY A 43 -8.19 -10.15 7.75
C GLY A 43 -7.97 -9.47 9.10
N GLY A 44 -6.80 -9.62 9.72
CA GLY A 44 -6.41 -8.99 10.98
C GLY A 44 -6.33 -7.46 10.88
N GLY A 45 -6.15 -6.79 12.02
CA GLY A 45 -5.99 -5.34 12.09
C GLY A 45 -7.24 -4.52 11.75
N ASP A 46 -7.17 -3.23 12.08
CA ASP A 46 -8.18 -2.24 11.71
C ASP A 46 -8.00 -1.82 10.25
N LYS A 47 -9.10 -1.56 9.55
CA LYS A 47 -9.10 -1.24 8.11
C LYS A 47 -9.16 0.26 7.86
N ASP A 48 -8.12 0.80 7.26
CA ASP A 48 -8.05 2.15 6.73
C ASP A 48 -8.14 2.11 5.21
N THR A 49 -9.30 2.50 4.66
CA THR A 49 -9.47 2.68 3.21
C THR A 49 -9.52 4.16 2.92
N ALA A 50 -8.63 4.65 2.05
CA ALA A 50 -8.73 6.00 1.55
C ALA A 50 -9.42 6.00 0.18
N THR A 51 -10.30 6.98 0.01
CA THR A 51 -10.85 7.29 -1.31
C THR A 51 -10.02 8.41 -1.88
N LEU A 52 -9.30 8.15 -2.97
CA LEU A 52 -8.54 9.17 -3.65
C LEU A 52 -9.47 10.09 -4.45
N GLY A 53 -9.10 11.36 -4.56
CA GLY A 53 -9.81 12.33 -5.37
C GLY A 53 -9.71 12.03 -6.88
N ALA A 54 -10.51 12.75 -7.68
CA ALA A 54 -10.41 12.63 -9.14
C ALA A 54 -9.00 13.02 -9.63
N GLY A 55 -8.39 12.14 -10.44
CA GLY A 55 -7.02 12.33 -10.94
C GLY A 55 -5.91 12.14 -9.89
N GLU A 56 -6.25 11.63 -8.71
CA GLU A 56 -5.29 11.29 -7.67
C GLU A 56 -4.85 9.83 -7.76
N TYR A 57 -3.53 9.61 -7.70
CA TYR A 57 -2.91 8.29 -7.78
C TYR A 57 -1.64 8.21 -6.92
N ILE A 58 -1.26 6.99 -6.58
CA ILE A 58 -0.12 6.69 -5.71
C ILE A 58 1.19 6.91 -6.45
N THR A 59 2.08 7.72 -5.90
CA THR A 59 3.39 8.03 -6.48
C THR A 59 4.54 7.47 -5.68
N CYS A 60 4.41 7.36 -4.36
CA CYS A 60 5.48 6.85 -3.51
C CYS A 60 4.95 6.00 -2.35
N MET A 61 5.80 5.12 -1.86
CA MET A 61 5.60 4.34 -0.65
C MET A 61 6.82 4.43 0.27
N GLU A 62 6.60 4.37 1.58
CA GLU A 62 7.60 4.27 2.63
C GLU A 62 7.16 3.10 3.53
N ALA A 63 8.04 2.13 3.72
CA ALA A 63 7.80 0.98 4.58
C ALA A 63 8.87 0.92 5.67
N HIS A 64 8.45 0.55 6.88
CA HIS A 64 9.33 0.25 8.00
C HIS A 64 9.13 -1.20 8.43
N TRP A 65 10.21 -1.92 8.71
CA TRP A 65 10.18 -3.33 9.08
C TRP A 65 11.13 -3.66 10.23
N GLU A 66 10.88 -4.78 10.89
CA GLU A 66 11.81 -5.41 11.85
C GLU A 66 11.63 -6.93 11.82
N GLU A 67 12.58 -7.63 12.44
CA GLU A 67 12.40 -9.05 12.75
C GLU A 67 11.51 -9.22 14.01
N GLN A 68 10.47 -10.03 13.88
CA GLN A 68 9.64 -10.47 15.00
C GLN A 68 9.37 -11.97 14.85
N HIS A 69 9.67 -12.73 15.91
CA HIS A 69 9.56 -14.20 15.93
C HIS A 69 10.30 -14.86 14.75
N SER A 70 11.53 -14.41 14.45
CA SER A 70 12.36 -14.92 13.34
C SER A 70 11.78 -14.70 11.93
N HIS A 71 10.86 -13.75 11.78
CA HIS A 71 10.32 -13.30 10.50
C HIS A 71 10.42 -11.79 10.35
N THR A 72 10.88 -11.31 9.20
CA THR A 72 10.78 -9.89 8.84
C THR A 72 9.32 -9.51 8.61
N ARG A 73 8.84 -8.47 9.29
CA ARG A 73 7.45 -7.99 9.20
C ARG A 73 7.43 -6.49 8.98
N ILE A 74 6.45 -6.01 8.23
CA ILE A 74 6.21 -4.56 8.07
C ILE A 74 5.42 -4.06 9.27
N PHE A 75 5.99 -3.11 10.00
CA PHE A 75 5.37 -2.50 11.17
C PHE A 75 4.70 -1.17 10.86
N TYR A 76 5.12 -0.50 9.79
CA TYR A 76 4.50 0.72 9.32
C TYR A 76 4.58 0.83 7.81
N LEU A 77 3.51 1.38 7.23
CA LEU A 77 3.46 1.74 5.83
C LEU A 77 2.90 3.14 5.69
N ARG A 78 3.46 3.89 4.75
CA ARG A 78 2.94 5.16 4.27
C ARG A 78 2.90 5.18 2.75
N ILE A 79 1.78 5.61 2.23
CA ILE A 79 1.52 5.84 0.82
C ILE A 79 1.41 7.34 0.61
N THR A 80 2.01 7.85 -0.46
CA THR A 80 1.94 9.25 -0.88
C THR A 80 1.41 9.33 -2.30
N THR A 81 0.55 10.31 -2.57
CA THR A 81 -0.07 10.51 -3.88
C THR A 81 0.56 11.66 -4.67
N ASN A 82 0.21 11.76 -5.96
CA ASN A 82 0.58 12.90 -6.82
C ASN A 82 0.07 14.24 -6.28
N LEU A 83 -1.01 14.24 -5.49
CA LEU A 83 -1.56 15.42 -4.84
C LEU A 83 -0.99 15.66 -3.44
N THR A 84 0.07 14.96 -3.06
CA THR A 84 0.75 15.06 -1.76
C THR A 84 -0.08 14.62 -0.54
N ASN A 85 -1.25 14.00 -0.76
CA ASN A 85 -1.98 13.36 0.32
C ASN A 85 -1.25 12.10 0.76
N THR A 86 -1.42 11.75 2.04
CA THR A 86 -0.76 10.59 2.63
C THR A 86 -1.73 9.72 3.39
N ILE A 87 -1.52 8.41 3.28
CA ILE A 87 -2.23 7.39 4.04
C ILE A 87 -1.17 6.57 4.74
N SER A 88 -1.27 6.40 6.04
CA SER A 88 -0.28 5.64 6.80
C SER A 88 -0.92 4.88 7.94
N GLY A 89 -0.32 3.75 8.29
CA GLY A 89 -0.73 2.92 9.43
C GLY A 89 0.46 2.23 10.07
N GLY A 90 0.29 1.81 11.33
CA GLY A 90 1.32 1.12 12.12
C GLY A 90 2.35 2.03 12.81
N THR A 91 3.46 1.43 13.26
CA THR A 91 4.53 2.09 14.03
C THR A 91 5.88 2.04 13.31
N LYS A 92 6.56 3.19 13.21
CA LYS A 92 7.90 3.28 12.59
C LYS A 92 8.93 2.50 13.39
N THR A 93 9.82 1.82 12.69
CA THR A 93 10.95 1.08 13.24
C THR A 93 12.29 1.60 12.70
N SER A 94 13.40 0.98 13.10
CA SER A 94 14.74 1.43 12.74
C SER A 94 15.13 1.12 11.29
N HIS A 95 14.62 0.02 10.74
CA HIS A 95 14.80 -0.31 9.32
C HIS A 95 13.66 0.25 8.48
N SER A 96 14.02 0.93 7.38
CA SER A 96 13.07 1.56 6.48
C SER A 96 13.55 1.58 5.04
N GLY A 97 12.61 1.70 4.11
CA GLY A 97 12.86 1.86 2.69
C GLY A 97 11.71 2.60 2.04
N SER A 98 11.99 3.27 0.93
CA SER A 98 11.00 3.99 0.15
C SER A 98 11.22 3.77 -1.33
N ASP A 99 10.14 3.76 -2.08
CA ASP A 99 10.18 3.69 -3.52
C ASP A 99 9.15 4.63 -4.14
N CYS A 100 9.48 5.17 -5.30
CA CYS A 100 8.66 6.15 -6.00
C CYS A 100 8.57 5.81 -7.48
N ALA A 101 7.35 5.81 -8.00
CA ALA A 101 7.11 5.68 -9.42
C ALA A 101 7.76 6.86 -10.18
N PRO A 102 8.47 6.59 -11.30
CA PRO A 102 8.93 7.66 -12.17
C PRO A 102 7.77 8.50 -12.70
N LYS A 103 8.07 9.73 -13.14
CA LYS A 103 7.05 10.66 -13.66
C LYS A 103 6.21 10.02 -14.77
N GLY A 104 4.88 10.09 -14.62
CA GLY A 104 3.93 9.52 -15.58
C GLY A 104 3.52 8.07 -15.28
N TYR A 105 4.00 7.51 -14.16
CA TYR A 105 3.66 6.16 -13.70
C TYR A 105 3.11 6.19 -12.28
N GLN A 106 2.46 5.10 -11.87
CA GLN A 106 2.01 4.87 -10.49
C GLN A 106 2.46 3.49 -10.02
N LEU A 107 2.46 3.27 -8.70
CA LEU A 107 2.72 1.96 -8.11
C LEU A 107 1.49 1.05 -8.28
N GLY A 108 1.64 -0.09 -8.98
CA GLY A 108 0.54 -0.97 -9.37
C GLY A 108 0.15 -2.07 -8.36
N GLY A 109 0.84 -2.15 -7.23
CA GLY A 109 0.56 -3.14 -6.18
C GLY A 109 1.74 -3.33 -5.23
N LEU A 110 1.46 -3.87 -4.05
CA LEU A 110 2.45 -4.21 -3.04
C LEU A 110 2.45 -5.73 -2.83
N LEU A 111 3.63 -6.30 -2.58
CA LEU A 111 3.82 -7.73 -2.35
C LEU A 111 4.56 -7.90 -1.01
N TRP A 112 3.93 -7.52 0.10
CA TRP A 112 4.50 -7.70 1.43
C TRP A 112 3.47 -8.34 2.37
N LEU A 113 3.90 -9.26 3.23
CA LEU A 113 3.02 -10.00 4.14
C LEU A 113 3.45 -9.74 5.60
N CYS A 114 2.53 -9.27 6.45
CA CYS A 114 2.49 -9.70 7.86
C CYS A 114 1.35 -10.73 7.97
N SER A 115 1.60 -11.86 8.64
CA SER A 115 0.56 -12.83 8.99
C SER A 115 0.36 -12.77 10.50
N THR A 116 -0.87 -12.57 10.95
CA THR A 116 -1.28 -12.65 12.36
C THR A 116 -1.40 -14.08 12.88
N ARG A 117 -0.81 -15.07 12.21
CA ARG A 117 -0.61 -16.40 12.85
C ARG A 117 0.58 -16.35 13.81
N ILE A 118 0.24 -16.41 15.09
CA ILE A 118 0.98 -17.16 16.12
C ILE A 118 1.34 -18.57 15.63
#